data_AF-A2HC46-F1
#
_entry.id   AF-A2HC46-F1
#
_cell.length_a   1.000
_cell.length_b   1.000
_cell.length_c   1.000
_cell.angle_alpha   90.00
_cell.angle_beta   90.00
_cell.angle_gamma   90.00
#
_symmetry.space_group_name_H-M   'P 1'
#
loop_
_entity.id
_entity.type
_entity.pdbx_description
1 polymer ?
#
loop_
_entity_poly.entity_id
_entity_poly.type
_entity_poly.pdbx_seq_one_letter_code
_entity_poly.pdbx_strand_id
1 'polypeptide(L)'
;IELICHKILASLECDLPEFGMQKLASYLFVGEYDEAADYILKTNTSKNFLIASLAAAVLTLFGDVKLSDKSAARIKACATSMLDSQRFIEAAVLLRAGGFDELAFNLLLESRQIELAKKFCRSMLSGVEKSEAIFKLGVSYYVAGELESATLCFASSGEFHPCLFTMICMGANVDAYYIMQYLDENKMLSEMQQKFYSLMQDVPKLDDLRKSILDKFVPPK
;
A
#
# COMPACT_ATOMS: atom_id res chain seq x y z
N ILE A 1 -18.14 -13.51 -40.70
CA ILE A 1 -17.55 -14.87 -40.70
C ILE A 1 -16.74 -15.07 -39.43
N GLU A 2 -15.80 -14.19 -39.10
CA GLU A 2 -14.99 -14.26 -37.86
C GLU A 2 -15.80 -14.35 -36.55
N LEU A 3 -16.84 -13.54 -36.37
CA LEU A 3 -17.70 -13.61 -35.17
C LEU A 3 -18.42 -14.96 -35.03
N ILE A 4 -18.78 -15.59 -36.15
CA ILE A 4 -19.42 -16.91 -36.17
C ILE A 4 -18.40 -17.98 -35.77
N CYS A 5 -17.15 -17.86 -36.22
CA CYS A 5 -16.06 -18.74 -35.80
C CYS A 5 -15.80 -18.63 -34.29
N HIS A 6 -15.83 -17.42 -33.71
CA HIS A 6 -15.68 -17.22 -32.27
C HIS A 6 -16.85 -17.82 -31.47
N LYS A 7 -18.09 -17.69 -31.94
CA LYS A 7 -19.25 -18.35 -31.30
C LYS A 7 -19.13 -19.87 -31.28
N ILE A 8 -18.67 -20.46 -32.39
CA ILE A 8 -18.45 -21.90 -32.48
C ILE A 8 -17.33 -22.33 -31.51
N LEU A 9 -16.24 -21.58 -31.46
CA LEU A 9 -15.11 -21.83 -30.56
C LEU A 9 -15.47 -21.69 -29.07
N ALA A 10 -16.31 -20.72 -28.71
CA ALA A 10 -16.83 -20.56 -27.35
C ALA A 10 -17.73 -21.72 -26.91
N SER A 11 -18.48 -22.32 -27.86
CA SER A 11 -19.39 -23.45 -27.59
C SER A 11 -18.73 -24.83 -27.53
N LEU A 12 -17.44 -24.94 -27.86
CA LEU A 12 -16.74 -26.23 -27.89
C LEU A 12 -16.23 -26.64 -26.50
N GLU A 13 -16.60 -27.84 -26.05
CA GLU A 13 -16.10 -28.49 -24.82
C GLU A 13 -14.67 -29.06 -25.01
N CYS A 14 -13.75 -28.27 -25.57
CA CYS A 14 -12.35 -28.67 -25.73
C CYS A 14 -11.47 -27.96 -24.69
N ASP A 15 -10.83 -28.73 -23.81
CA ASP A 15 -9.94 -28.23 -22.73
C ASP A 15 -8.48 -28.67 -22.96
N LEU A 16 -8.04 -28.64 -24.22
CA LEU A 16 -6.63 -28.87 -24.56
C LEU A 16 -5.79 -27.62 -24.18
N PRO A 17 -4.67 -27.78 -23.44
CA PRO A 17 -3.84 -26.67 -22.98
C PRO A 17 -3.34 -25.74 -24.09
N GLU A 18 -3.13 -26.30 -25.28
CA GLU A 18 -2.63 -25.62 -26.49
C GLU A 18 -3.67 -24.67 -27.11
N PHE A 19 -4.96 -24.86 -26.78
CA PHE A 19 -6.09 -24.09 -27.34
C PHE A 19 -6.70 -23.08 -26.35
N GLY A 20 -6.17 -22.98 -25.13
CA GLY A 20 -6.75 -22.15 -24.09
C GLY A 20 -6.80 -20.66 -24.41
N MET A 21 -5.81 -20.15 -25.13
CA MET A 21 -5.79 -18.74 -25.56
C MET A 21 -6.85 -18.43 -26.63
N GLN A 22 -7.15 -19.37 -27.51
CA GLN A 22 -8.12 -19.18 -28.59
C GLN A 22 -9.56 -19.29 -28.08
N LYS A 23 -9.80 -20.17 -27.10
CA LYS A 23 -11.09 -20.28 -26.41
C LYS A 23 -11.38 -19.05 -25.55
N LEU A 24 -10.38 -18.56 -24.81
CA LEU A 24 -10.47 -17.31 -24.06
C LEU A 24 -10.72 -16.10 -24.97
N ALA A 25 -9.95 -15.95 -26.04
CA ALA A 25 -10.15 -14.87 -27.02
C ALA A 25 -11.57 -14.90 -27.61
N SER A 26 -12.12 -16.09 -27.82
CA SER A 26 -13.47 -16.24 -28.38
C SER A 26 -14.57 -15.76 -27.43
N TYR A 27 -14.48 -16.08 -26.12
CA TYR A 27 -15.42 -15.52 -25.13
C TYR A 27 -15.35 -13.98 -25.09
N LEU A 28 -14.15 -13.40 -25.18
CA LEU A 28 -13.96 -11.94 -25.17
C LEU A 28 -14.54 -11.25 -26.41
N PHE A 29 -14.32 -11.80 -27.61
CA PHE A 29 -14.84 -11.22 -28.86
C PHE A 29 -16.36 -11.36 -29.02
N VAL A 30 -16.97 -12.32 -28.30
CA VAL A 30 -18.43 -12.50 -28.26
C VAL A 30 -19.08 -11.64 -27.16
N GLY A 31 -18.29 -11.13 -26.21
CA GLY A 31 -18.77 -10.32 -25.08
C GLY A 31 -19.24 -11.15 -23.87
N GLU A 32 -18.89 -12.44 -23.85
CA GLU A 32 -19.19 -13.40 -22.77
C GLU A 32 -18.09 -13.33 -21.70
N TYR A 33 -18.04 -12.19 -21.00
CA TYR A 33 -16.94 -11.86 -20.08
C TYR A 33 -16.95 -12.70 -18.80
N ASP A 34 -18.11 -13.16 -18.34
CA ASP A 34 -18.23 -14.02 -17.16
C ASP A 34 -17.69 -15.43 -17.45
N GLU A 35 -17.98 -15.95 -18.63
CA GLU A 35 -17.50 -17.24 -19.14
C GLU A 35 -15.99 -17.21 -19.42
N ALA A 36 -15.48 -16.09 -19.96
CA ALA A 36 -14.05 -15.84 -20.10
C ALA A 36 -13.32 -15.90 -18.76
N ALA A 37 -13.92 -15.31 -17.71
CA ALA A 37 -13.35 -15.29 -16.37
C ALA A 37 -13.35 -16.69 -15.72
N ASP A 38 -14.41 -17.48 -15.89
CA ASP A 38 -14.48 -18.84 -15.34
C ASP A 38 -13.55 -19.82 -16.09
N TYR A 39 -13.31 -19.60 -17.39
CA TYR A 39 -12.38 -20.39 -18.19
C TYR A 39 -10.91 -20.20 -17.77
N ILE A 40 -10.54 -18.95 -17.47
CA ILE A 40 -9.22 -18.58 -16.96
C ILE A 40 -8.87 -19.34 -15.66
N LEU A 41 -9.86 -19.54 -14.78
CA LEU A 41 -9.68 -20.15 -13.46
C LEU A 41 -9.45 -21.66 -13.49
N LYS A 42 -9.95 -22.35 -14.52
CA LYS A 42 -9.87 -23.83 -14.63
C LYS A 42 -8.55 -24.31 -15.19
N THR A 43 -7.77 -23.45 -15.82
CA THR A 43 -6.59 -23.88 -16.57
C THR A 43 -5.33 -23.69 -15.70
N ASN A 44 -4.29 -24.55 -15.84
CA ASN A 44 -3.01 -24.44 -15.12
C ASN A 44 -1.79 -24.40 -16.10
N THR A 45 -1.37 -23.20 -16.53
CA THR A 45 -0.17 -22.87 -17.32
C THR A 45 0.57 -21.82 -16.47
N SER A 46 1.82 -21.42 -16.72
CA SER A 46 2.41 -20.33 -15.90
C SER A 46 1.74 -19.01 -16.29
N LYS A 47 0.73 -18.67 -15.49
CA LYS A 47 -0.54 -18.02 -15.84
C LYS A 47 -0.78 -16.70 -15.15
N ASN A 48 -0.08 -16.47 -14.04
CA ASN A 48 -0.32 -15.36 -13.10
C ASN A 48 -0.10 -13.99 -13.75
N PHE A 49 0.65 -13.93 -14.86
CA PHE A 49 0.96 -12.73 -15.63
C PHE A 49 -0.18 -12.35 -16.59
N LEU A 50 -0.71 -13.30 -17.34
CA LEU A 50 -1.69 -13.02 -18.40
C LEU A 50 -3.09 -12.71 -17.86
N ILE A 51 -3.42 -13.25 -16.69
CA ILE A 51 -4.73 -13.15 -16.03
C ILE A 51 -4.92 -11.79 -15.35
N ALA A 52 -3.87 -11.25 -14.74
CA ALA A 52 -3.89 -9.89 -14.20
C ALA A 52 -3.90 -8.80 -15.29
N SER A 53 -3.25 -9.07 -16.43
CA SER A 53 -3.31 -8.22 -17.62
C SER A 53 -4.71 -8.19 -18.26
N LEU A 54 -5.50 -9.24 -18.10
CA LEU A 54 -6.89 -9.33 -18.58
C LEU A 54 -7.90 -8.73 -17.59
N ALA A 55 -7.71 -8.95 -16.29
CA ALA A 55 -8.54 -8.36 -15.25
C ALA A 55 -8.40 -6.83 -15.17
N ALA A 56 -7.20 -6.28 -15.39
CA ALA A 56 -6.99 -4.82 -15.50
C ALA A 56 -7.65 -4.20 -16.74
N ALA A 57 -7.64 -4.91 -17.88
CA ALA A 57 -8.23 -4.45 -19.13
C ALA A 57 -9.78 -4.36 -19.08
N VAL A 58 -10.45 -5.27 -18.35
CA VAL A 58 -11.91 -5.25 -18.15
C VAL A 58 -12.36 -4.14 -17.19
N LEU A 59 -11.53 -3.76 -16.22
CA LEU A 59 -11.81 -2.68 -15.25
C LEU A 59 -11.71 -1.27 -15.84
N THR A 60 -10.90 -1.09 -16.90
CA THR A 60 -10.68 0.21 -17.56
C THR A 60 -11.69 0.52 -18.67
N LEU A 61 -12.39 -0.49 -19.20
CA LEU A 61 -13.38 -0.30 -20.28
C LEU A 61 -14.78 0.10 -19.78
N PHE A 62 -15.10 -0.10 -18.50
CA PHE A 62 -16.43 0.18 -17.92
C PHE A 62 -16.37 1.02 -16.63
N GLY A 63 -15.38 1.92 -16.51
CA GLY A 63 -14.98 2.65 -15.29
C GLY A 63 -16.02 3.46 -14.50
N ASP A 64 -17.31 3.44 -14.88
CA ASP A 64 -18.43 3.95 -14.10
C ASP A 64 -19.20 2.86 -13.32
N VAL A 65 -18.85 1.57 -13.49
CA VAL A 65 -19.53 0.46 -12.83
C VAL A 65 -18.76 0.04 -11.57
N LYS A 66 -19.43 0.17 -10.42
CA LYS A 66 -18.93 -0.35 -9.13
C LYS A 66 -18.52 -1.80 -9.29
N LEU A 67 -17.30 -2.14 -8.88
CA LEU A 67 -16.80 -3.50 -8.89
C LEU A 67 -17.74 -4.44 -8.12
N SER A 68 -18.08 -5.59 -8.72
CA SER A 68 -18.78 -6.66 -7.99
C SER A 68 -17.87 -7.26 -6.92
N ASP A 69 -18.43 -7.72 -5.81
CA ASP A 69 -17.65 -8.29 -4.69
C ASP A 69 -16.76 -9.46 -5.12
N LYS A 70 -17.24 -10.28 -6.06
CA LYS A 70 -16.46 -11.37 -6.65
C LYS A 70 -15.23 -10.85 -7.40
N SER A 71 -15.39 -9.81 -8.21
CA SER A 71 -14.30 -9.21 -8.98
C SER A 71 -13.30 -8.52 -8.06
N ALA A 72 -13.79 -7.80 -7.05
CA ALA A 72 -12.97 -7.18 -6.02
C ALA A 72 -12.11 -8.22 -5.27
N ALA A 73 -12.72 -9.32 -4.82
CA ALA A 73 -12.00 -10.41 -4.16
C ALA A 73 -10.94 -11.05 -5.08
N ARG A 74 -11.27 -11.26 -6.36
CA ARG A 74 -10.35 -11.82 -7.36
C ARG A 74 -9.15 -10.90 -7.62
N ILE A 75 -9.36 -9.59 -7.76
CA ILE A 75 -8.29 -8.59 -7.93
C ILE A 75 -7.34 -8.61 -6.73
N LYS A 76 -7.88 -8.61 -5.51
CA LYS A 76 -7.08 -8.67 -4.28
C LYS A 76 -6.22 -9.94 -4.23
N ALA A 77 -6.82 -11.10 -4.50
CA ALA A 77 -6.10 -12.39 -4.50
C ALA A 77 -4.99 -12.43 -5.55
N CYS A 78 -5.24 -11.92 -6.77
CA CYS A 78 -4.21 -11.84 -7.82
C CYS A 78 -3.06 -10.92 -7.40
N ALA A 79 -3.37 -9.76 -6.82
CA ALA A 79 -2.36 -8.83 -6.34
C ALA A 79 -1.54 -9.43 -5.19
N THR A 80 -2.16 -10.12 -4.23
CA THR A 80 -1.43 -10.82 -3.15
C THR A 80 -0.48 -11.87 -3.71
N SER A 81 -0.93 -12.72 -4.65
CA SER A 81 -0.05 -13.71 -5.30
C SER A 81 1.11 -13.06 -6.05
N MET A 82 0.89 -11.88 -6.64
CA MET A 82 1.96 -11.10 -7.26
C MET A 82 2.97 -10.59 -6.24
N LEU A 83 2.52 -10.10 -5.07
CA LEU A 83 3.41 -9.70 -3.97
C LEU A 83 4.25 -10.89 -3.47
N ASP A 84 3.64 -12.06 -3.29
CA ASP A 84 4.34 -13.29 -2.90
C ASP A 84 5.41 -13.69 -3.92
N SER A 85 5.14 -13.40 -5.20
CA SER A 85 6.08 -13.61 -6.31
C SER A 85 7.07 -12.45 -6.51
N GLN A 86 7.16 -11.50 -5.56
CA GLN A 86 8.00 -10.29 -5.61
C GLN A 86 7.71 -9.33 -6.77
N ARG A 87 6.52 -9.41 -7.38
CA ARG A 87 6.05 -8.55 -8.47
C ARG A 87 5.29 -7.35 -7.92
N PHE A 88 6.01 -6.51 -7.18
CA PHE A 88 5.42 -5.45 -6.37
C PHE A 88 4.76 -4.33 -7.20
N ILE A 89 5.33 -3.97 -8.35
CA ILE A 89 4.82 -2.89 -9.19
C ILE A 89 3.49 -3.32 -9.82
N GLU A 90 3.41 -4.53 -10.35
CA GLU A 90 2.19 -5.04 -10.98
C GLU A 90 1.07 -5.24 -9.97
N ALA A 91 1.39 -5.75 -8.78
CA ALA A 91 0.45 -5.84 -7.68
C ALA A 91 -0.10 -4.46 -7.30
N ALA A 92 0.78 -3.47 -7.17
CA ALA A 92 0.40 -2.09 -6.84
C ALA A 92 -0.53 -1.49 -7.91
N VAL A 93 -0.16 -1.60 -9.20
CA VAL A 93 -0.99 -1.08 -10.29
C VAL A 93 -2.37 -1.75 -10.32
N LEU A 94 -2.42 -3.06 -10.10
CA LEU A 94 -3.67 -3.82 -10.08
C LEU A 94 -4.58 -3.40 -8.91
N LEU A 95 -4.02 -3.22 -7.71
CA LEU A 95 -4.78 -2.75 -6.55
C LEU A 95 -5.25 -1.30 -6.74
N ARG A 96 -4.42 -0.44 -7.33
CA ARG A 96 -4.80 0.94 -7.68
C ARG A 96 -5.95 0.96 -8.69
N ALA A 97 -5.90 0.12 -9.72
CA ALA A 97 -6.96 0.00 -10.71
C ALA A 97 -8.29 -0.48 -10.09
N GLY A 98 -8.21 -1.32 -9.06
CA GLY A 98 -9.39 -1.75 -8.28
C GLY A 98 -9.87 -0.76 -7.22
N GLY A 99 -9.21 0.38 -7.04
CA GLY A 99 -9.54 1.36 -6.00
C GLY A 99 -9.21 0.89 -4.57
N PHE A 100 -8.32 -0.08 -4.41
CA PHE A 100 -7.95 -0.68 -3.12
C PHE A 100 -6.71 -0.02 -2.51
N ASP A 101 -6.69 1.30 -2.40
CA ASP A 101 -5.49 2.06 -2.01
C ASP A 101 -4.99 1.75 -0.60
N GLU A 102 -5.89 1.68 0.37
CA GLU A 102 -5.55 1.37 1.77
C GLU A 102 -4.92 -0.03 1.89
N LEU A 103 -5.50 -1.00 1.20
CA LEU A 103 -4.97 -2.36 1.16
C LEU A 103 -3.60 -2.39 0.48
N ALA A 104 -3.44 -1.71 -0.65
CA ALA A 104 -2.17 -1.62 -1.37
C ALA A 104 -1.06 -1.07 -0.48
N PHE A 105 -1.35 0.01 0.25
CA PHE A 105 -0.42 0.61 1.17
C PHE A 105 0.03 -0.35 2.28
N ASN A 106 -0.92 -0.99 2.99
CA ASN A 106 -0.57 -1.88 4.09
C ASN A 106 0.25 -3.09 3.59
N LEU A 107 -0.17 -3.72 2.49
CA LEU A 107 0.55 -4.87 1.92
C LEU A 107 1.95 -4.52 1.41
N LEU A 108 2.12 -3.33 0.82
CA LEU A 108 3.43 -2.86 0.37
C LEU A 108 4.35 -2.52 1.55
N LEU A 109 3.83 -1.97 2.64
CA LEU A 109 4.60 -1.76 3.86
C LEU A 109 5.05 -3.08 4.50
N GLU A 110 4.15 -4.06 4.61
CA GLU A 110 4.48 -5.41 5.09
C GLU A 110 5.56 -6.07 4.23
N SER A 111 5.53 -5.82 2.92
CA SER A 111 6.53 -6.28 1.95
C SER A 111 7.80 -5.42 1.90
N ARG A 112 7.96 -4.45 2.81
CA ARG A 112 9.08 -3.49 2.90
C ARG A 112 9.30 -2.64 1.64
N GLN A 113 8.28 -2.46 0.82
CA GLN A 113 8.32 -1.63 -0.40
C GLN A 113 7.90 -0.18 -0.08
N ILE A 114 8.69 0.48 0.75
CA ILE A 114 8.36 1.80 1.36
C ILE A 114 8.09 2.87 0.28
N GLU A 115 8.92 2.95 -0.76
CA GLU A 115 8.77 3.92 -1.85
C GLU A 115 7.50 3.71 -2.70
N LEU A 116 7.06 2.45 -2.86
CA LEU A 116 5.80 2.15 -3.53
C LEU A 116 4.61 2.49 -2.62
N ALA A 117 4.66 2.11 -1.34
CA ALA A 117 3.62 2.44 -0.37
C ALA A 117 3.40 3.96 -0.24
N LYS A 118 4.49 4.75 -0.21
CA LYS A 118 4.45 6.22 -0.19
C LYS A 118 3.61 6.83 -1.31
N LYS A 119 3.56 6.20 -2.50
CA LYS A 119 2.72 6.67 -3.62
C LYS A 119 1.23 6.59 -3.29
N PHE A 120 0.80 5.56 -2.56
CA PHE A 120 -0.59 5.39 -2.12
C PHE A 120 -0.97 6.33 -0.98
N CYS A 121 -0.03 6.64 -0.08
CA CYS A 121 -0.28 7.59 1.00
C CYS A 121 -0.67 8.99 0.48
N ARG A 122 -0.14 9.40 -0.68
CA ARG A 122 -0.52 10.66 -1.34
C ARG A 122 -1.94 10.64 -1.92
N SER A 123 -2.43 9.47 -2.35
CA SER A 123 -3.73 9.31 -2.99
C SER A 123 -4.86 8.94 -2.03
N MET A 124 -4.55 8.58 -0.78
CA MET A 124 -5.55 8.33 0.27
C MET A 124 -6.30 9.59 0.71
N LEU A 125 -7.53 9.37 1.19
CA LEU A 125 -8.46 10.40 1.64
C LEU A 125 -7.84 11.33 2.70
N SER A 126 -8.23 12.60 2.67
CA SER A 126 -7.79 13.63 3.62
C SER A 126 -8.33 13.40 5.03
N GLY A 127 -7.56 13.76 6.05
CA GLY A 127 -8.01 13.78 7.45
C GLY A 127 -7.24 12.79 8.33
N VAL A 128 -7.94 12.20 9.30
CA VAL A 128 -7.35 11.33 10.34
C VAL A 128 -6.69 10.09 9.73
N GLU A 129 -7.33 9.45 8.76
CA GLU A 129 -6.80 8.25 8.08
C GLU A 129 -5.45 8.50 7.41
N LYS A 130 -5.27 9.70 6.83
CA LYS A 130 -3.99 10.10 6.23
C LYS A 130 -2.90 10.28 7.27
N SER A 131 -3.20 10.90 8.40
CA SER A 131 -2.24 11.05 9.50
C SER A 131 -1.77 9.67 9.99
N GLU A 132 -2.68 8.71 10.16
CA GLU A 132 -2.34 7.35 10.56
C GLU A 132 -1.49 6.61 9.51
N ALA A 133 -1.82 6.76 8.22
CA ALA A 133 -1.03 6.18 7.14
C ALA A 133 0.39 6.79 7.11
N ILE A 134 0.51 8.11 7.25
CA ILE A 134 1.81 8.79 7.33
C ILE A 134 2.61 8.29 8.54
N PHE A 135 1.94 8.07 9.69
CA PHE A 135 2.58 7.53 10.87
C PHE A 135 3.17 6.13 10.62
N LYS A 136 2.37 5.21 10.07
CA LYS A 136 2.83 3.85 9.72
C LYS A 136 4.00 3.87 8.73
N LEU A 137 3.98 4.81 7.78
CA LEU A 137 5.09 5.04 6.85
C LEU A 137 6.35 5.49 7.61
N GLY A 138 6.21 6.40 8.58
CA GLY A 138 7.29 6.84 9.46
C GLY A 138 7.90 5.70 10.27
N VAL A 139 7.08 4.83 10.84
CA VAL A 139 7.54 3.61 11.54
C VAL A 139 8.36 2.72 10.60
N SER A 140 7.92 2.56 9.35
CA SER A 140 8.64 1.74 8.37
C SER A 140 10.01 2.31 8.02
N TYR A 141 10.13 3.63 7.86
CA TYR A 141 11.43 4.29 7.69
C TYR A 141 12.31 4.16 8.94
N TYR A 142 11.73 4.30 10.14
CA TYR A 142 12.46 4.14 11.40
C TYR A 142 13.07 2.74 11.52
N VAL A 143 12.28 1.70 11.26
CA VAL A 143 12.75 0.29 11.28
C VAL A 143 13.81 0.04 10.21
N ALA A 144 13.75 0.74 9.08
CA ALA A 144 14.78 0.69 8.03
C ALA A 144 16.08 1.46 8.40
N GLY A 145 16.08 2.23 9.50
CA GLY A 145 17.20 3.08 9.91
C GLY A 145 17.26 4.44 9.21
N GLU A 146 16.26 4.77 8.38
CA GLU A 146 16.15 6.06 7.69
C GLU A 146 15.52 7.11 8.59
N LEU A 147 16.28 7.55 9.60
CA LEU A 147 15.76 8.41 10.66
C LEU A 147 15.25 9.76 10.15
N GLU A 148 15.91 10.40 9.18
CA GLU A 148 15.46 11.67 8.59
C GLU A 148 14.06 11.56 7.98
N SER A 149 13.83 10.53 7.14
CA SER A 149 12.53 10.24 6.54
C SER A 149 11.47 9.96 7.60
N ALA A 150 11.83 9.20 8.65
CA ALA A 150 10.95 8.88 9.75
C ALA A 150 10.53 10.13 10.54
N THR A 151 11.47 11.00 10.90
CA THR A 151 11.21 12.26 11.60
C THR A 151 10.23 13.13 10.82
N LEU A 152 10.45 13.29 9.51
CA LEU A 152 9.56 14.07 8.65
C LEU A 152 8.15 13.48 8.58
N CYS A 153 8.03 12.15 8.53
CA CYS A 153 6.73 11.48 8.57
C CYS A 153 6.02 11.71 9.91
N PHE A 154 6.69 11.53 11.05
CA PHE A 154 6.08 11.75 12.37
C PHE A 154 5.63 13.20 12.58
N ALA A 155 6.44 14.18 12.14
CA ALA A 155 6.04 15.58 12.13
C ALA A 155 4.81 15.80 11.23
N SER A 156 4.78 15.19 10.05
CA SER A 156 3.67 15.32 9.10
C SER A 156 2.38 14.62 9.56
N SER A 157 2.47 13.59 10.40
CA SER A 157 1.29 12.97 11.02
C SER A 157 0.78 13.77 12.22
N GLY A 158 1.55 14.74 12.72
CA GLY A 158 1.25 15.49 13.95
C GLY A 158 1.63 14.75 15.23
N GLU A 159 2.36 13.64 15.13
CA GLU A 159 2.81 12.86 16.29
C GLU A 159 4.22 13.31 16.69
N PHE A 160 4.29 14.40 17.46
CA PHE A 160 5.55 15.04 17.79
C PHE A 160 6.40 14.29 18.82
N HIS A 161 5.79 13.44 19.64
CA HIS A 161 6.54 12.64 20.61
C HIS A 161 7.57 11.71 19.94
N PRO A 162 7.18 10.78 19.03
CA PRO A 162 8.15 9.97 18.30
C PRO A 162 9.02 10.80 17.34
N CYS A 163 8.54 11.94 16.83
CA CYS A 163 9.36 12.88 16.08
C CYS A 163 10.58 13.33 16.90
N LEU A 164 10.38 13.87 18.10
CA LEU A 164 11.46 14.31 18.99
C LEU A 164 12.40 13.17 19.37
N PHE A 165 11.86 11.97 19.60
CA PHE A 165 12.68 10.79 19.89
C PHE A 165 13.62 10.46 18.73
N THR A 166 13.11 10.43 17.49
CA THR A 166 13.96 10.18 16.31
C THR A 166 15.03 11.26 16.11
N MET A 167 14.74 12.53 16.40
CA MET A 167 15.74 13.61 16.35
C MET A 167 16.88 13.39 17.34
N ILE A 168 16.59 12.93 18.55
CA ILE A 168 17.61 12.54 19.54
C ILE A 168 18.42 11.34 19.06
N CYS A 169 17.80 10.34 18.44
CA CYS A 169 18.51 9.20 17.86
C CYS A 169 19.48 9.62 16.74
N MET A 170 19.14 10.67 15.98
CA MET A 170 20.01 11.26 14.97
C MET A 170 21.14 12.14 15.55
N GLY A 171 21.08 12.46 16.85
CA GLY A 171 22.00 13.40 17.49
C GLY A 171 21.67 14.88 17.26
N ALA A 172 20.51 15.19 16.68
CA ALA A 172 20.02 16.56 16.45
C ALA A 172 19.47 17.19 17.75
N ASN A 173 20.26 17.18 18.83
CA ASN A 173 19.82 17.53 20.18
C ASN A 173 19.42 19.01 20.31
N VAL A 174 20.13 19.90 19.61
CA VAL A 174 19.86 21.34 19.63
C VAL A 174 18.51 21.64 18.97
N ASP A 175 18.26 21.05 17.79
CA ASP A 175 16.99 21.21 17.09
C ASP A 175 15.84 20.57 17.88
N ALA A 176 16.06 19.38 18.44
CA ALA A 176 15.07 18.71 19.29
C ALA A 176 14.68 19.58 20.50
N TYR A 177 15.64 20.27 21.13
CA TYR A 177 15.37 21.20 22.22
C TYR A 177 14.48 22.36 21.79
N TYR A 178 14.84 23.08 20.72
CA TYR A 178 14.06 24.23 20.28
C TYR A 178 12.67 23.83 19.78
N ILE A 179 12.55 22.71 19.07
CA ILE A 179 11.26 22.19 18.64
C ILE A 179 10.41 21.77 19.85
N MET A 180 11.00 21.10 20.85
CA MET A 180 10.28 20.74 22.08
C MET A 180 9.73 21.97 22.79
N GLN A 181 10.54 23.02 22.97
CA GLN A 181 10.10 24.28 23.58
C GLN A 181 8.94 24.92 22.80
N TYR A 182 9.07 25.01 21.48
CA TYR A 182 8.02 25.54 20.62
C TYR A 182 6.71 24.75 20.75
N LEU A 183 6.79 23.41 20.76
CA LEU A 183 5.60 22.55 20.84
C LEU A 183 4.92 22.64 22.22
N ASP A 184 5.69 22.80 23.29
CA ASP A 184 5.16 23.01 24.65
C ASP A 184 4.45 24.35 24.78
N GLU A 185 5.08 25.45 24.31
CA GLU A 185 4.48 26.79 24.32
C GLU A 185 3.15 26.84 23.57
N ASN A 186 3.04 26.07 22.47
CA ASN A 186 1.84 25.98 21.65
C ASN A 186 0.86 24.85 22.08
N LYS A 187 1.15 24.11 23.16
CA LYS A 187 0.34 22.98 23.65
C LYS A 187 0.08 21.89 22.60
N MET A 188 1.06 21.67 21.72
CA MET A 188 1.01 20.66 20.65
C MET A 188 1.74 19.38 21.04
N LEU A 189 2.58 19.40 22.09
CA LEU A 189 3.31 18.24 22.55
C LEU A 189 2.44 17.39 23.50
N SER A 190 2.00 16.23 23.02
CA SER A 190 1.30 15.23 23.82
C SER A 190 2.00 13.89 23.75
N GLU A 191 1.70 13.03 24.72
CA GLU A 191 2.11 11.62 24.69
C GLU A 191 1.62 10.95 23.40
N MET A 192 2.37 9.97 22.91
CA MET A 192 2.01 9.24 21.69
C MET A 192 0.67 8.54 21.89
N GLN A 193 -0.17 8.49 20.85
CA GLN A 193 -1.47 7.82 20.98
C GLN A 193 -1.31 6.34 21.34
N GLN A 194 -2.15 5.83 22.25
CA GLN A 194 -2.07 4.45 22.76
C GLN A 194 -1.98 3.38 21.66
N LYS A 195 -2.72 3.57 20.57
CA LYS A 195 -2.76 2.65 19.42
C LYS A 195 -1.43 2.50 18.69
N PHE A 196 -0.49 3.44 18.84
CA PHE A 196 0.79 3.47 18.14
C PHE A 196 1.94 2.84 18.93
N TYR A 197 1.80 2.64 20.25
CA TYR A 197 2.84 1.98 21.05
C TYR A 197 3.12 0.54 20.62
N SER A 198 2.13 -0.16 20.07
CA SER A 198 2.33 -1.50 19.52
C SER A 198 3.27 -1.51 18.31
N LEU A 199 3.34 -0.39 17.57
CA LEU A 199 4.15 -0.23 16.38
C LEU A 199 5.56 0.28 16.69
N MET A 200 5.73 1.00 17.81
CA MET A 200 7.00 1.62 18.19
C MET A 200 7.19 1.54 19.71
N GLN A 201 7.73 0.41 20.18
CA GLN A 201 7.84 0.09 21.61
C GLN A 201 9.04 0.76 22.29
N ASP A 202 10.03 1.19 21.51
CA ASP A 202 11.29 1.74 22.01
C ASP A 202 11.19 3.21 22.42
N VAL A 203 10.07 3.88 22.10
CA VAL A 203 9.86 5.28 22.44
C VAL A 203 9.69 5.38 23.96
N PRO A 204 10.57 6.12 24.67
CA PRO A 204 10.42 6.32 26.11
C PRO A 204 9.15 7.14 26.39
N LYS A 205 8.74 7.24 27.65
CA LYS A 205 7.64 8.14 28.01
C LYS A 205 8.04 9.59 27.72
N LEU A 206 7.06 10.44 27.47
CA LEU A 206 7.31 11.84 27.09
C LEU A 206 8.12 12.58 28.16
N ASP A 207 7.85 12.36 29.45
CA ASP A 207 8.60 12.98 30.55
C ASP A 207 10.08 12.58 30.56
N ASP A 208 10.36 11.30 30.29
CA ASP A 208 11.73 10.78 30.21
C ASP A 208 12.45 11.32 28.97
N LEU A 209 11.73 11.44 27.85
CA LEU A 209 12.27 12.05 26.63
C LEU A 209 12.61 13.53 26.84
N ARG A 210 11.71 14.30 27.47
CA ARG A 210 11.94 15.72 27.80
C ARG A 210 13.23 15.87 28.61
N LYS A 211 13.38 15.05 29.65
CA LYS A 211 14.60 15.05 30.47
C LYS A 211 15.83 14.72 29.64
N SER A 212 15.77 13.71 28.76
CA SER A 212 16.88 13.35 27.88
C SER A 212 17.28 14.48 26.93
N ILE A 213 16.32 15.20 26.37
CA ILE A 213 16.57 16.36 25.49
C ILE A 213 17.28 17.48 26.28
N LEU A 214 16.79 17.79 27.49
CA LEU A 214 17.40 18.79 28.37
C LEU A 214 18.84 18.43 28.76
N ASP A 215 19.06 17.17 29.17
CA ASP A 215 20.38 16.68 29.60
C ASP A 215 21.41 16.69 28.45
N LYS A 216 20.95 16.48 27.20
CA LYS A 216 21.80 16.46 26.00
C LYS A 216 21.95 17.82 25.33
N PHE A 217 21.21 18.84 25.76
CA PHE A 217 21.29 20.18 25.18
C PHE A 217 22.57 20.88 25.65
N VAL A 218 23.40 21.28 24.69
CA VAL A 218 24.56 22.14 24.93
C VAL A 218 24.32 23.43 24.15
N PRO A 219 24.25 24.60 24.82
CA PRO A 219 24.02 25.87 24.14
C PRO A 219 25.13 26.12 23.09
N PRO A 220 24.78 26.64 21.89
CA PRO A 220 25.80 27.09 20.95
C PRO A 220 26.64 28.20 21.59
N LYS A 221 27.96 28.08 21.51
CA LYS A 221 28.92 29.07 21.99
C LYS A 221 28.94 30.32 21.13
#